data_AF-A0A0Z8ILX9-F1
#
_entry.id   AF-A0A0Z8ILX9-F1
#
_cell.length_a   1.000
_cell.length_b   1.000
_cell.length_c   1.000
_cell.angle_alpha   90.00
_cell.angle_beta   90.00
_cell.angle_gamma   90.00
#
_symmetry.space_group_name_H-M   'P 1'
#
loop_
_entity.id
_entity.type
_entity.pdbx_description
1 polymer ?
#
loop_
_entity_poly.entity_id
_entity_poly.type
_entity_poly.pdbx_seq_one_letter_code
_entity_poly.pdbx_strand_id
1 'polypeptide(L)' 'MKKKEQSSRQIVMCHLMAIMGIEIEKATWIVAEMEESGLIQFDELGNIGLLVLEGQS' A
#
# COMPACT_ATOMS: atom_id res chain seq x y z
N MET A 1 -0.08 -25.83 1.46
CA MET A 1 0.45 -24.53 1.00
C MET A 1 0.94 -23.77 2.22
N LYS A 2 2.26 -23.59 2.38
CA LYS A 2 2.77 -22.62 3.36
C LYS A 2 2.18 -21.28 2.95
N LYS A 3 1.39 -20.64 3.83
CA LYS A 3 0.92 -19.27 3.61
C LYS A 3 2.18 -18.42 3.45
N LYS A 4 2.60 -18.17 2.21
CA LYS A 4 3.66 -17.20 1.93
C LYS A 4 3.14 -15.91 2.53
N GLU A 5 3.84 -15.38 3.51
CA GLU A 5 3.61 -14.03 4.01
C GLU A 5 3.56 -13.13 2.78
N GLN A 6 2.37 -12.65 2.43
CA GLN A 6 2.27 -11.59 1.44
C GLN A 6 2.76 -10.34 2.15
N SER A 7 3.75 -9.68 1.57
CA SER A 7 4.26 -8.44 2.15
C SER A 7 3.12 -7.42 2.26
N SER A 8 3.16 -6.53 3.25
CA SER A 8 2.12 -5.50 3.39
C SER A 8 1.96 -4.68 2.09
N ARG A 9 3.04 -4.51 1.32
CA ARG A 9 2.99 -3.90 -0.01
C ARG A 9 2.06 -4.63 -0.96
N GLN A 10 2.19 -5.96 -1.07
CA GLN A 10 1.29 -6.78 -1.91
C GLN A 10 -0.15 -6.69 -1.42
N ILE A 11 -0.37 -6.67 -0.10
CA ILE A 11 -1.70 -6.53 0.47
C ILE A 11 -2.33 -5.20 0.05
N VAL A 12 -1.61 -4.08 0.17
CA VAL A 12 -2.10 -2.76 -0.27
C VAL A 12 -2.39 -2.75 -1.77
N MET A 13 -1.48 -3.26 -2.60
CA MET A 13 -1.71 -3.36 -4.05
C MET A 13 -2.96 -4.17 -4.36
N CYS A 14 -3.14 -5.34 -3.76
CA CYS A 14 -4.35 -6.16 -3.94
C CYS A 14 -5.63 -5.43 -3.52
N HIS A 15 -5.60 -4.69 -2.41
CA HIS A 15 -6.75 -3.90 -1.96
C HIS A 15 -7.08 -2.76 -2.94
N LEU A 16 -6.07 -2.02 -3.43
CA LEU A 16 -6.27 -0.98 -4.43
C LEU A 16 -6.86 -1.55 -5.73
N MET A 17 -6.32 -2.67 -6.21
CA MET A 17 -6.85 -3.36 -7.39
C MET A 17 -8.31 -3.78 -7.19
N ALA A 18 -8.65 -4.36 -6.04
CA ALA A 18 -9.99 -4.85 -5.75
C ALA A 18 -11.02 -3.71 -5.59
N ILE A 19 -10.66 -2.61 -4.93
CA ILE A 19 -11.58 -1.50 -4.63
C ILE A 19 -11.70 -0.54 -5.81
N MET A 20 -10.58 -0.24 -6.48
CA MET A 20 -10.55 0.75 -7.57
C MET A 20 -10.72 0.12 -8.96
N GLY A 21 -10.72 -1.21 -9.07
CA GLY A 21 -10.82 -1.92 -10.36
C GLY A 21 -9.64 -1.63 -11.29
N ILE A 22 -8.44 -1.47 -10.73
CA ILE A 22 -7.22 -1.13 -11.48
C ILE A 22 -6.31 -2.33 -11.65
N GLU A 23 -5.52 -2.31 -12.72
CA GLU A 23 -4.49 -3.32 -12.99
C GLU A 23 -3.25 -3.15 -12.11
N ILE A 24 -2.43 -4.20 -12.05
CA ILE A 24 -1.22 -4.27 -11.21
C ILE A 24 -0.23 -3.14 -11.48
N GLU A 25 -0.07 -2.70 -12.74
CA GLU A 25 0.84 -1.61 -13.09
C GLU A 25 0.43 -0.30 -12.41
N LYS A 26 -0.87 0.00 -12.45
CA LYS A 26 -1.42 1.21 -11.83
C LYS A 26 -1.41 1.12 -10.30
N ALA A 27 -1.69 -0.05 -9.73
CA ALA A 27 -1.56 -0.27 -8.29
C ALA A 27 -0.11 -0.12 -7.81
N THR A 28 0.85 -0.61 -8.59
CA THR A 28 2.29 -0.45 -8.29
C THR A 28 2.68 1.02 -8.28
N TRP A 29 2.24 1.78 -9.28
CA TRP A 29 2.52 3.21 -9.38
C TRP A 29 1.91 4.00 -8.23
N ILE A 30 0.64 3.77 -7.88
CA ILE A 30 -0.03 4.45 -6.77
C ILE A 30 0.68 4.17 -5.44
N VAL A 31 1.05 2.91 -5.18
CA VAL A 31 1.74 2.56 -3.93
C VAL A 31 3.11 3.25 -3.84
N ALA A 32 3.83 3.39 -4.95
CA ALA A 32 5.10 4.12 -4.98
C ALA A 32 4.88 5.62 -4.71
N GLU A 33 3.86 6.24 -5.30
CA GLU A 33 3.53 7.65 -5.08
C GLU A 33 3.10 7.91 -3.62
N MET A 34 2.29 7.02 -3.03
CA MET A 34 1.88 7.10 -1.63
C MET A 34 3.06 6.98 -0.67
N GLU A 35 4.07 6.19 -1.03
CA GLU A 35 5.30 6.04 -0.23
C GLU A 35 6.21 7.25 -0.37
N GLU A 36 6.39 7.78 -1.60
CA GLU A 36 7.15 9.00 -1.86
C GLU A 36 6.54 10.22 -1.15
N SER A 37 5.21 10.32 -1.13
CA SER A 37 4.48 11.38 -0.42
C SER A 37 4.42 11.18 1.09
N GLY A 38 4.90 10.04 1.61
CA GLY A 38 4.88 9.72 3.04
C GLY A 38 3.50 9.37 3.59
N LEU A 39 2.49 9.14 2.73
CA LEU A 39 1.15 8.69 3.12
C LEU A 39 1.18 7.26 3.66
N ILE A 40 2.05 6.43 3.10
CA ILE A 40 2.37 5.09 3.60
C ILE A 40 3.88 4.96 3.79
N GLN A 41 4.29 4.11 4.72
CA GLN A 41 5.68 3.75 4.90
C GLN A 41 5.77 2.25 5.16
N PHE A 42 6.73 1.58 4.54
CA PHE A 42 7.04 0.18 4.82
C PHE A 42 8.32 0.10 5.64
N ASP A 43 8.27 -0.60 6.78
CA ASP A 43 9.47 -0.85 7.58
C ASP A 43 10.29 -2.03 7.02
N GLU A 44 11.47 -2.27 7.60
CA GLU A 44 12.37 -3.36 7.19
C GLU A 44 11.77 -4.77 7.40
N LEU A 45 10.76 -4.88 8.26
CA LEU A 45 10.01 -6.11 8.52
C LEU A 45 8.81 -6.26 7.57
N GLY A 46 8.56 -5.26 6.71
CA GLY A 46 7.46 -5.23 5.77
C GLY A 46 6.11 -4.88 6.39
N ASN A 47 6.06 -4.31 7.60
CA ASN A 47 4.84 -3.72 8.17
C ASN A 47 4.53 -2.38 7.50
N ILE A 48 3.29 -1.93 7.61
CA ILE A 48 2.82 -0.68 7.04
C ILE A 48 2.49 0.36 8.13
N GLY A 49 3.07 1.55 8.00
CA GLY A 49 2.62 2.76 8.67
C GLY A 49 1.71 3.58 7.74
N LEU A 50 0.68 4.21 8.31
CA LEU A 50 -0.28 5.05 7.59
C LEU A 50 -0.28 6.44 8.20
N LEU A 51 -0.07 7.47 7.38
CA LEU A 51 -0.26 8.85 7.78
C LEU A 51 -1.75 9.20 7.66
N VAL A 52 -2.40 9.48 8.78
CA VAL A 52 -3.77 10.01 8.77
C VAL A 52 -3.69 11.49 8.43
N LEU A 53 -4.23 11.87 7.28
CA LEU A 53 -4.47 13.27 6.94
C LEU A 53 -5.68 13.74 7.76
N GLU A 54 -5.46 14.06 9.04
CA GLU A 54 -6.48 14.80 9.80
C GLU A 54 -6.63 16.16 9.13
N GLY A 55 -7.82 16.42 8.57
CA GLY A 55 -8.15 17.74 8.06
C GLY A 55 -8.10 18.72 9.22
N GLN A 56 -7.14 19.65 9.20
CA GLN A 56 -7.16 20.81 10.09
C GLN A 56 -8.50 21.50 9.89
N SER A 57 -9.41 21.30 10.85
CA SER A 57 -10.72 21.97 10.93
C SER A 57 -10.57 23.27 11.68
#